data_AF-A0A2E8V7Q6-F1
#
_entry.id   AF-A0A2E8V7Q6-F1
#
_cell.length_a   1.000
_cell.length_b   1.000
_cell.length_c   1.000
_cell.angle_alpha   90.00
_cell.angle_beta   90.00
_cell.angle_gamma   90.00
#
_symmetry.space_group_name_H-M   'P 1'
#
loop_
_entity.id
_entity.type
_entity.pdbx_description
1 polymer ?
#
loop_
_entity_poly.entity_id
_entity_poly.type
_entity_poly.pdbx_seq_one_letter_code
_entity_poly.pdbx_strand_id
1 'polypeptide(L)'
;MSSGAAVTGFTPYMYQASGRMPPASYFVAKAGVDAFTRWTASLGGDCNIRVNGVRPGQIITPLTDREGKGEHGLKPLFDIAQIVPGPGYALDVANAVLFLASEESRFITGEIMNVDGGLASKL
;
A
#
# COMPACT_ATOMS: atom_id res chain seq x y z
N MET A 1 5.79 -2.70 -2.34
CA MET A 1 4.93 -2.11 -1.29
C MET A 1 4.63 -0.67 -1.62
N SER A 2 3.35 -0.36 -1.83
CA SER A 2 2.87 0.95 -2.27
C SER A 2 2.70 1.92 -1.10
N SER A 3 2.43 1.42 0.11
CA SER A 3 2.26 2.26 1.30
C SER A 3 3.54 3.00 1.68
N GLY A 4 4.65 2.30 1.85
CA GLY A 4 5.95 2.93 2.08
C GLY A 4 6.31 3.90 0.94
N ALA A 5 6.22 3.47 -0.32
CA ALA A 5 6.68 4.31 -1.43
C ALA A 5 5.87 5.59 -1.67
N ALA A 6 4.60 5.60 -1.27
CA ALA A 6 3.72 6.76 -1.44
C ALA A 6 3.90 7.83 -0.35
N VAL A 7 4.27 7.41 0.87
CA VAL A 7 4.18 8.26 2.07
C VAL A 7 5.54 8.49 2.72
N THR A 8 6.48 7.54 2.58
CA THR A 8 7.79 7.59 3.22
C THR A 8 8.91 7.51 2.18
N GLY A 9 10.04 8.15 2.51
CA GLY A 9 11.26 8.01 1.73
C GLY A 9 11.94 6.66 1.97
N PHE A 10 12.94 6.35 1.15
CA PHE A 10 13.81 5.20 1.39
C PHE A 10 15.09 5.68 2.07
N THR A 11 15.36 5.22 3.30
CA THR A 11 16.56 5.63 4.03
C THR A 11 17.76 4.73 3.70
N PRO A 12 19.01 5.21 3.90
CA PRO A 12 20.20 4.35 3.77
C PRO A 12 20.16 3.11 4.67
N TYR A 13 19.55 3.21 5.86
CA TYR A 13 19.36 2.06 6.75
C TYR A 13 18.46 0.99 6.12
N MET A 14 17.36 1.39 5.47
CA MET A 14 16.50 0.45 4.76
C MET A 14 17.24 -0.25 3.61
N TYR A 15 18.15 0.45 2.93
CA TYR A 15 19.01 -0.15 1.91
C TYR A 15 19.97 -1.18 2.50
N GLN A 16 20.60 -0.87 3.63
CA GLN A 16 21.47 -1.81 4.33
C GLN A 16 20.72 -3.07 4.78
N ALA A 17 19.47 -2.91 5.26
CA ALA A 17 18.64 -4.03 5.72
C ALA A 17 18.06 -4.87 4.58
N SER A 18 17.72 -4.26 3.44
CA SER A 18 17.03 -4.92 2.33
C SER A 18 17.96 -5.35 1.18
N GLY A 19 19.16 -4.78 1.10
CA GLY A 19 20.08 -4.91 -0.05
C GLY A 19 19.56 -4.30 -1.35
N ARG A 20 18.40 -3.63 -1.33
CA ARG A 20 17.69 -3.18 -2.54
C ARG A 20 16.91 -1.89 -2.32
N MET A 21 17.09 -0.93 -3.22
CA MET A 21 16.35 0.33 -3.25
C MET A 21 15.48 0.40 -4.51
N PRO A 22 14.15 0.62 -4.39
CA PRO A 22 13.31 0.90 -5.55
C PRO A 22 13.70 2.24 -6.20
N PRO A 23 13.50 2.42 -7.51
CA PRO A 23 13.85 3.66 -8.20
C PRO A 23 12.96 4.82 -7.73
N ALA A 24 13.49 6.05 -7.71
CA ALA A 24 12.74 7.24 -7.30
C ALA A 24 11.45 7.46 -8.10
N SER A 25 11.44 7.08 -9.40
CA SER A 25 10.25 7.11 -10.24
C SER A 25 9.08 6.29 -9.69
N TYR A 26 9.36 5.20 -8.99
CA TYR A 26 8.32 4.40 -8.33
C TYR A 26 7.65 5.18 -7.18
N PHE A 27 8.44 5.86 -6.35
CA PHE A 27 7.92 6.69 -5.25
C PHE A 27 7.08 7.84 -5.79
N VAL A 28 7.59 8.57 -6.78
CA VAL A 28 6.87 9.67 -7.44
C VAL A 28 5.56 9.18 -8.04
N ALA A 29 5.59 8.06 -8.76
CA ALA A 29 4.38 7.48 -9.35
C ALA A 29 3.35 7.09 -8.27
N LYS A 30 3.78 6.49 -7.15
CA LYS A 30 2.87 6.08 -6.08
C LYS A 30 2.27 7.27 -5.32
N ALA A 31 3.04 8.30 -5.02
CA ALA A 31 2.51 9.54 -4.48
C ALA A 31 1.54 10.24 -5.46
N GLY A 32 1.84 10.17 -6.76
CA GLY A 32 0.98 10.68 -7.83
C GLY A 32 -0.39 10.00 -7.89
N VAL A 33 -0.44 8.68 -7.68
CA VAL A 33 -1.72 7.94 -7.59
C VAL A 33 -2.60 8.48 -6.47
N ASP A 34 -2.03 8.81 -5.30
CA ASP A 34 -2.84 9.32 -4.20
C ASP A 34 -3.39 10.72 -4.47
N ALA A 35 -2.56 11.58 -5.07
CA ALA A 35 -3.00 12.90 -5.51
C ALA A 35 -4.12 12.76 -6.54
N PHE A 36 -3.97 11.85 -7.50
CA PHE A 36 -4.98 11.56 -8.51
C PHE A 36 -6.28 11.04 -7.89
N THR A 37 -6.22 10.13 -6.91
CA THR A 37 -7.39 9.64 -6.19
C THR A 37 -8.16 10.79 -5.53
N ARG A 38 -7.48 11.65 -4.76
CA ARG A 38 -8.13 12.80 -4.09
C ARG A 38 -8.72 13.80 -5.09
N TRP A 39 -7.98 14.10 -6.15
CA TRP A 39 -8.47 14.99 -7.21
C TRP A 39 -9.72 14.41 -7.88
N THR A 40 -9.71 13.12 -8.23
CA THR A 40 -10.86 12.46 -8.86
C THR A 40 -12.05 12.37 -7.91
N ALA A 41 -11.82 12.13 -6.62
CA ALA A 41 -12.87 12.14 -5.60
C ALA A 41 -13.59 13.50 -5.53
N SER A 42 -12.87 14.61 -5.71
CA SER A 42 -13.47 15.95 -5.74
C SER A 42 -14.42 16.18 -6.93
N LEU A 43 -14.25 15.43 -8.02
CA LEU A 43 -15.11 15.49 -9.21
C LEU A 43 -16.31 14.54 -9.13
N GLY A 44 -16.23 13.49 -8.30
CA GLY A 44 -17.26 12.44 -8.21
C GLY A 44 -18.54 12.84 -7.49
N GLY A 45 -18.52 13.93 -6.71
CA GLY A 45 -19.63 14.36 -5.85
C GLY A 45 -20.94 14.61 -6.61
N ASP A 46 -20.87 15.29 -7.76
CA ASP A 46 -22.05 15.65 -8.57
C ASP A 46 -22.74 14.43 -9.20
N CYS A 47 -22.00 13.33 -9.37
CA CYS A 47 -22.51 12.08 -9.95
C CYS A 47 -22.79 11.00 -8.89
N ASN A 48 -22.69 11.33 -7.60
CA ASN A 48 -22.78 10.38 -6.49
C ASN A 48 -21.77 9.21 -6.62
N ILE A 49 -20.55 9.50 -7.09
CA ILE A 49 -19.45 8.53 -7.23
C ILE A 49 -18.42 8.78 -6.13
N ARG A 50 -18.07 7.73 -5.38
CA ARG A 50 -16.98 7.74 -4.40
C ARG A 50 -15.70 7.22 -5.03
N VAL A 51 -14.56 7.81 -4.69
CA VAL A 51 -13.26 7.40 -5.20
C VAL A 51 -12.28 7.29 -4.04
N ASN A 52 -11.73 6.10 -3.80
CA ASN A 52 -10.80 5.84 -2.72
C ASN A 52 -9.58 5.06 -3.25
N GLY A 53 -8.48 5.13 -2.53
CA GLY A 53 -7.25 4.40 -2.81
C GLY A 53 -6.98 3.34 -1.75
N VAL A 54 -6.37 2.24 -2.15
CA VAL A 54 -5.82 1.23 -1.23
C VAL A 54 -4.33 1.12 -1.46
N ARG A 55 -3.53 1.17 -0.38
CA ARG A 55 -2.07 1.08 -0.41
C ARG A 55 -1.60 -0.22 0.26
N PRO A 56 -1.22 -1.23 -0.52
CA PRO A 56 -0.73 -2.48 0.04
C PRO A 56 0.71 -2.41 0.55
N GLY A 57 0.99 -3.14 1.63
CA GLY A 57 2.32 -3.39 2.20
C GLY A 57 3.01 -4.64 1.65
N GLN A 58 3.51 -5.50 2.56
CA GLN A 58 3.99 -6.84 2.21
C GLN A 58 2.82 -7.75 1.90
N ILE A 59 2.43 -7.88 0.63
CA ILE A 59 1.41 -8.83 0.21
C ILE A 59 2.07 -9.95 -0.58
N ILE A 60 1.85 -11.21 -0.18
CA ILE A 60 2.32 -12.37 -0.95
C ILE A 60 1.45 -12.52 -2.19
N THR A 61 2.10 -12.42 -3.34
CA THR A 61 1.55 -12.59 -4.68
C THR A 61 2.60 -13.29 -5.56
N PRO A 62 2.21 -13.85 -6.72
CA PRO A 62 3.21 -14.39 -7.67
C PRO A 62 4.28 -13.37 -8.09
N LEU A 63 3.96 -12.07 -8.06
CA LEU A 63 4.92 -11.00 -8.39
C LEU A 63 5.99 -10.79 -7.30
N THR A 64 5.62 -10.96 -6.03
CA THR A 64 6.47 -10.70 -4.87
C THR A 64 7.21 -11.94 -4.40
N ASP A 65 6.62 -13.12 -4.61
CA ASP A 65 7.19 -14.44 -4.37
C ASP A 65 7.81 -15.02 -5.65
N ARG A 66 8.87 -14.36 -6.12
CA ARG A 66 9.53 -14.72 -7.39
C ARG A 66 10.25 -16.08 -7.33
N GLU A 67 10.59 -16.53 -6.13
CA GLU A 67 11.32 -17.78 -5.91
C GLU A 67 10.38 -18.94 -5.55
N GLY A 68 9.06 -18.69 -5.45
CA GLY A 68 8.06 -19.70 -5.10
C GLY A 68 8.20 -20.24 -3.67
N LYS A 69 8.79 -19.46 -2.77
CA LYS A 69 9.06 -19.82 -1.37
C LYS A 69 7.97 -19.36 -0.41
N GLY A 70 6.93 -18.68 -0.92
CA GLY A 70 5.92 -18.02 -0.10
C GLY A 70 6.43 -16.76 0.60
N GLU A 71 7.56 -16.20 0.15
CA GLU A 71 8.23 -15.09 0.82
C GLU A 71 8.37 -13.88 -0.09
N HIS A 72 8.22 -12.68 0.49
CA HIS A 72 8.53 -11.46 -0.23
C HIS A 72 10.05 -11.28 -0.27
N GLY A 73 10.62 -10.90 -1.41
CA GLY A 73 12.07 -10.62 -1.52
C GLY A 73 12.60 -9.43 -0.70
N LEU A 74 11.79 -8.85 0.20
CA LEU A 74 12.17 -7.82 1.16
C LEU A 74 11.76 -8.22 2.59
N LYS A 75 11.51 -9.51 2.83
CA LYS A 75 11.05 -10.06 4.11
C LYS A 75 11.84 -9.54 5.32
N PRO A 76 13.19 -9.45 5.31
CA PRO A 76 13.95 -8.93 6.45
C PRO A 76 13.58 -7.49 6.83
N LEU A 77 13.31 -6.63 5.84
CA LEU A 77 12.89 -5.25 6.10
C LEU A 77 11.51 -5.21 6.76
N PHE A 78 10.57 -6.03 6.27
CA PHE A 78 9.22 -6.08 6.82
C PHE A 78 9.14 -6.71 8.20
N ASP A 79 9.91 -7.76 8.48
CA ASP A 79 9.97 -8.38 9.80
C ASP A 79 10.37 -7.36 10.88
N ILE A 80 11.18 -6.34 10.51
CA ILE A 80 11.59 -5.25 11.42
C ILE A 80 10.56 -4.12 11.42
N ALA A 81 10.10 -3.69 10.25
CA ALA A 81 9.36 -2.45 10.08
C ALA A 81 7.83 -2.61 10.12
N GLN A 82 7.29 -3.82 10.06
CA GLN A 82 5.86 -4.05 10.18
C GLN A 82 5.43 -4.17 11.65
N ILE A 83 4.21 -3.74 11.97
CA ILE A 83 3.63 -3.86 13.32
C ILE A 83 2.95 -5.21 13.47
N VAL A 84 2.10 -5.57 12.49
CA VAL A 84 1.46 -6.88 12.44
C VAL A 84 2.50 -7.92 12.01
N PRO A 85 2.72 -9.00 12.77
CA PRO A 85 3.68 -10.03 12.41
C PRO A 85 3.26 -10.81 11.15
N GLY A 86 4.24 -11.17 10.32
CA GLY A 86 4.03 -11.98 9.11
C GLY A 86 3.52 -11.17 7.91
N PRO A 87 3.43 -11.77 6.72
CA PRO A 87 2.97 -11.06 5.55
C PRO A 87 1.44 -10.93 5.52
N GLY A 88 0.95 -9.98 4.72
CA GLY A 88 -0.44 -9.98 4.27
C GLY A 88 -0.63 -10.83 3.02
N TYR A 89 -1.89 -11.07 2.69
CA TYR A 89 -2.35 -11.88 1.56
C TYR A 89 -3.29 -11.08 0.66
N ALA A 90 -3.54 -11.59 -0.54
CA ALA A 90 -4.45 -10.94 -1.49
C ALA A 90 -5.84 -10.70 -0.90
N LEU A 91 -6.30 -11.60 -0.03
CA LEU A 91 -7.61 -11.50 0.61
C LEU A 91 -7.70 -10.31 1.58
N ASP A 92 -6.61 -9.94 2.26
CA ASP A 92 -6.60 -8.77 3.15
C ASP A 92 -6.87 -7.48 2.36
N VAL A 93 -6.26 -7.34 1.19
CA VAL A 93 -6.49 -6.22 0.28
C VAL A 93 -7.91 -6.28 -0.30
N ALA A 94 -8.35 -7.47 -0.72
CA ALA A 94 -9.68 -7.66 -1.29
C ALA A 94 -10.80 -7.27 -0.32
N ASN A 95 -10.67 -7.63 0.96
CA ASN A 95 -11.64 -7.28 1.99
C ASN A 95 -11.73 -5.76 2.21
N ALA A 96 -10.60 -5.05 2.20
CA ALA A 96 -10.60 -3.59 2.29
C ALA A 96 -11.26 -2.93 1.06
N VAL A 97 -10.97 -3.44 -0.14
CA VAL A 97 -11.61 -2.98 -1.38
C VAL A 97 -13.13 -3.24 -1.33
N LEU A 98 -13.54 -4.43 -0.87
CA LEU A 98 -14.95 -4.79 -0.73
C LEU A 98 -15.67 -3.82 0.20
N PHE A 99 -15.10 -3.52 1.38
CA PHE A 99 -15.65 -2.51 2.29
C PHE A 99 -15.77 -1.13 1.65
N LEU A 100 -14.72 -0.68 0.94
CA LEU A 100 -14.75 0.63 0.27
C LEU A 100 -15.76 0.69 -0.88
N ALA A 101 -16.09 -0.44 -1.50
CA ALA A 101 -17.10 -0.55 -2.55
C ALA A 101 -18.54 -0.67 -2.00
N SER A 102 -18.71 -1.04 -0.74
CA SER A 102 -20.01 -1.32 -0.14
C SER A 102 -20.71 -0.08 0.46
N GLU A 103 -21.97 -0.21 0.87
CA GLU A 103 -22.78 0.86 1.47
C GLU A 103 -22.33 1.23 2.89
N GLU A 104 -21.64 0.32 3.57
CA GLU A 104 -21.05 0.51 4.89
C GLU A 104 -20.00 1.64 4.87
N SER A 105 -19.42 1.95 3.71
CA SER A 105 -18.49 3.06 3.50
C SER A 105 -19.11 4.26 2.76
N ARG A 106 -20.46 4.42 2.78
CA ARG A 106 -21.17 5.47 2.02
C ARG A 106 -20.68 6.91 2.24
N PHE A 107 -20.01 7.19 3.36
CA PHE A 107 -19.49 8.51 3.71
C PHE A 107 -17.96 8.62 3.58
N ILE A 108 -17.32 7.67 2.88
CA ILE A 108 -15.87 7.63 2.67
C ILE A 108 -15.56 7.84 1.19
N THR A 109 -14.93 8.97 0.87
CA THR A 109 -14.41 9.32 -0.46
C THR A 109 -13.12 10.13 -0.31
N GLY A 110 -12.21 10.04 -1.27
CA GLY A 110 -10.89 10.67 -1.25
C GLY A 110 -9.90 10.02 -0.29
N GLU A 111 -10.30 8.95 0.40
CA GLU A 111 -9.50 8.30 1.43
C GLU A 111 -8.42 7.41 0.79
N ILE A 112 -7.27 7.30 1.46
CA ILE A 112 -6.21 6.39 1.07
C ILE A 112 -5.95 5.39 2.20
N MET A 113 -6.57 4.23 2.10
CA MET A 113 -6.50 3.19 3.12
C MET A 113 -5.22 2.36 3.00
N ASN A 114 -4.40 2.35 4.04
CA ASN A 114 -3.25 1.45 4.13
C ASN A 114 -3.69 0.04 4.52
N VAL A 115 -3.24 -0.96 3.76
CA VAL A 115 -3.40 -2.39 4.04
C VAL A 115 -2.01 -3.00 4.05
N ASP A 116 -1.25 -2.69 5.11
CA ASP A 116 0.19 -2.89 5.14
C ASP A 116 0.73 -3.37 6.48
N GLY A 117 -0.13 -3.87 7.36
CA GLY A 117 0.26 -4.33 8.70
C GLY A 117 0.88 -3.22 9.56
N GLY A 118 0.61 -1.95 9.27
CA GLY A 118 1.13 -0.80 10.01
C GLY A 118 2.55 -0.40 9.65
N LEU A 119 3.09 -0.91 8.54
CA LEU A 119 4.45 -0.57 8.07
C LEU A 119 4.66 0.95 7.96
N ALA A 120 3.77 1.65 7.24
CA ALA A 120 3.93 3.09 7.01
C ALA A 120 3.82 3.93 8.29
N SER A 121 3.23 3.38 9.36
CA SER A 121 3.10 4.07 10.65
C SER A 121 4.31 3.85 11.58
N LYS A 122 5.11 2.81 11.34
CA LYS A 122 6.27 2.45 12.17
C LYS A 122 7.59 3.00 11.61
N LEU A 123 7.63 3.28 10.30
CA LEU A 123 8.73 3.94 9.61
C LEU A 123 8.66 5.46 9.76
#